data_AF-A0A1H7AKF9-F1
#
_entry.id   AF-A0A1H7AKF9-F1
#
_cell.length_a   1.000
_cell.length_b   1.000
_cell.length_c   1.000
_cell.angle_alpha   90.00
_cell.angle_beta   90.00
_cell.angle_gamma   90.00
#
_symmetry.space_group_name_H-M   'P 1'
#
loop_
_entity.id
_entity.type
_entity.pdbx_description
1 polymer ?
#
loop_
_entity_poly.entity_id
_entity_poly.type
_entity_poly.pdbx_seq_one_letter_code
_entity_poly.pdbx_strand_id
1 'polypeptide(L)'
;MSDVPQHDNASAVPEPLPEDLESVAVPAHVRSAPKFGSFIGTGVGAGIIVAAVLAIFLPNSTGVGRFLVFVVLALGLCLLGAVIGGALATGLDRASTASKENR
;
A
#
# COMPACT_ATOMS: atom_id res chain seq x y z
N MET A 1 -26.26 -25.12 53.56
CA MET A 1 -25.21 -25.68 52.69
C MET A 1 -25.28 -24.92 51.37
N SER A 2 -24.39 -23.96 51.14
CA SER A 2 -24.42 -23.10 49.95
C SER A 2 -23.34 -23.60 48.99
N ASP A 3 -23.72 -24.38 47.98
CA ASP A 3 -22.82 -24.79 46.90
C ASP A 3 -22.64 -23.62 45.94
N VAL A 4 -21.69 -22.76 46.25
CA VAL A 4 -21.18 -21.77 45.29
C VAL A 4 -20.19 -22.51 44.38
N PRO A 5 -20.36 -22.49 43.05
CA PRO A 5 -19.34 -23.00 42.15
C PRO A 5 -18.07 -22.20 42.38
N GLN A 6 -17.08 -22.82 43.00
CA GLN A 6 -15.72 -22.29 43.03
C GLN A 6 -15.29 -22.23 41.57
N HIS A 7 -15.27 -21.04 40.97
CA HIS A 7 -14.58 -20.87 39.70
C HIS A 7 -13.12 -21.20 39.98
N ASP A 8 -12.71 -22.41 39.60
CA ASP A 8 -11.32 -22.80 39.49
C ASP A 8 -10.62 -21.67 38.74
N ASN A 9 -9.65 -21.04 39.42
CA ASN A 9 -8.75 -20.05 38.86
C ASN A 9 -7.79 -20.71 37.86
N ALA A 10 -8.32 -21.48 36.92
CA ALA A 10 -7.61 -22.12 35.82
C ALA A 10 -7.34 -21.10 34.72
N SER A 11 -6.58 -20.05 35.05
CA SER A 11 -5.82 -19.19 34.12
C SER A 11 -4.98 -18.16 34.90
N ALA A 12 -4.45 -18.51 36.09
CA ALA A 12 -3.39 -17.74 36.72
C ALA A 12 -2.05 -18.04 36.01
N VAL A 13 -1.98 -17.79 34.70
CA VAL A 13 -0.67 -17.50 34.08
C VAL A 13 -0.32 -16.11 34.61
N PRO A 14 0.76 -15.95 35.39
CA PRO A 14 1.16 -14.63 35.87
C PRO A 14 1.27 -13.70 34.66
N GLU A 15 0.62 -12.54 34.71
CA GLU A 15 0.86 -11.51 33.69
C GLU A 15 2.36 -11.21 33.72
N PRO A 16 3.11 -11.43 32.63
CA PRO A 16 4.56 -11.32 32.66
C PRO A 16 4.95 -9.89 33.03
N LEU A 17 5.78 -9.77 34.06
CA LEU A 17 6.31 -8.48 34.49
C LEU A 17 7.20 -7.92 33.37
N PRO A 18 7.37 -6.58 33.27
CA PRO A 18 8.12 -5.96 32.18
C PRO A 18 9.57 -6.47 32.04
N GLU A 19 10.13 -6.99 33.13
CA GLU A 19 11.43 -7.64 33.23
C GLU A 19 11.48 -9.07 32.66
N ASP A 20 10.35 -9.80 32.62
CA ASP A 20 10.24 -11.12 31.99
C ASP A 20 10.00 -11.03 30.47
N LEU A 21 9.55 -9.87 29.97
CA LEU A 21 9.24 -9.65 28.56
C LEU A 21 10.46 -9.84 27.66
N GLU A 22 11.67 -9.47 28.07
CA GLU A 22 12.87 -9.68 27.25
C GLU A 22 13.18 -11.16 26.98
N SER A 23 12.79 -12.06 27.89
CA SER A 23 13.03 -13.50 27.75
C SER A 23 11.99 -14.21 26.88
N VAL A 24 10.79 -13.64 26.77
CA VAL A 24 9.65 -14.20 26.02
C VAL A 24 9.41 -13.46 24.70
N ALA A 25 9.92 -12.23 24.56
CA ALA A 25 9.71 -11.41 23.38
C ALA A 25 10.46 -11.99 22.17
N VAL A 26 9.68 -12.53 21.23
CA VAL A 26 10.17 -12.75 19.87
C VAL A 26 10.35 -11.38 19.21
N PRO A 27 11.53 -11.03 18.70
CA PRO A 27 11.76 -9.74 18.06
C PRO A 27 10.82 -9.58 16.86
N ALA A 28 9.79 -8.75 17.04
CA ALA A 28 8.87 -8.39 15.97
C ALA A 28 9.56 -7.39 15.04
N HIS A 29 9.93 -7.83 13.84
CA HIS A 29 10.46 -6.92 12.83
C HIS A 29 9.29 -6.08 12.27
N VAL A 30 9.18 -4.84 12.74
CA VAL A 30 8.24 -3.86 12.18
C VAL A 30 8.71 -3.52 10.77
N ARG A 31 8.03 -4.05 9.75
CA ARG A 31 8.31 -3.66 8.36
C ARG A 31 7.95 -2.18 8.20
N SER A 32 8.97 -1.37 7.97
CA SER A 32 8.83 0.05 7.64
C SER A 32 8.13 0.22 6.30
N ALA A 33 6.95 0.85 6.35
CA ALA A 33 6.17 1.49 5.30
C ALA A 33 6.19 0.83 3.89
N PRO A 34 5.07 0.25 3.44
CA PRO A 34 4.92 -0.13 2.03
C PRO A 34 5.20 1.06 1.10
N LYS A 35 6.01 0.82 0.05
CA LYS A 35 6.50 1.85 -0.90
C LYS A 35 5.43 2.34 -1.88
N PHE A 36 4.20 2.58 -1.40
CA PHE A 36 3.06 3.01 -2.22
C PHE A 36 3.37 4.30 -3.00
N GLY A 37 4.04 5.26 -2.37
CA GLY A 37 4.40 6.53 -2.99
C GLY A 37 5.26 6.37 -4.24
N SER A 38 6.22 5.44 -4.25
CA SER A 38 7.08 5.21 -5.42
C SER A 38 6.29 4.60 -6.59
N PHE A 39 5.38 3.66 -6.33
CA PHE A 39 4.55 3.05 -7.37
C PHE A 39 3.53 4.02 -7.98
N ILE A 40 2.92 4.86 -7.14
CA ILE A 40 2.03 5.92 -7.62
C ILE A 40 2.83 6.93 -8.44
N GLY A 41 4.00 7.34 -7.94
CA GLY A 41 4.89 8.27 -8.62
C GLY A 41 5.37 7.77 -9.98
N THR A 42 5.71 6.49 -10.12
CA THR A 42 6.07 5.91 -11.43
C THR A 42 4.89 5.88 -12.39
N GLY A 43 3.69 5.54 -11.91
CA GLY A 43 2.47 5.58 -12.73
C GLY A 43 2.15 7.00 -13.23
N VAL A 44 2.25 8.01 -12.37
CA VAL A 44 2.11 9.43 -12.72
C VAL A 44 3.17 9.84 -13.75
N GLY A 45 4.44 9.53 -13.48
CA GLY A 45 5.54 9.86 -14.39
C GLY A 45 5.37 9.24 -15.78
N ALA A 46 4.98 7.96 -15.84
CA ALA A 46 4.68 7.27 -17.09
C ALA A 46 3.50 7.94 -17.83
N GLY A 47 2.44 8.33 -17.12
CA GLY A 47 1.31 9.06 -17.68
C GLY A 47 1.70 10.38 -18.32
N ILE A 48 2.59 11.15 -17.68
CA ILE A 48 3.13 12.41 -18.23
C ILE A 48 3.90 12.16 -19.52
N ILE A 49 4.77 11.14 -19.54
CA ILE A 49 5.57 10.80 -20.74
C ILE A 49 4.64 10.44 -21.89
N VAL A 50 3.64 9.58 -21.65
CA VAL A 50 2.65 9.19 -22.67
C VAL A 50 1.86 10.41 -23.16
N ALA A 51 1.42 11.29 -22.26
CA ALA A 51 0.73 12.53 -22.62
C ALA A 51 1.59 13.44 -23.51
N ALA A 52 2.88 13.56 -23.20
CA ALA A 52 3.82 14.37 -23.99
C ALA A 52 3.97 13.80 -25.41
N VAL A 53 4.15 12.49 -25.54
CA VAL A 53 4.23 11.81 -26.84
C VAL A 53 2.94 12.05 -27.63
N LEU A 54 1.77 11.82 -27.03
CA LEU A 54 0.49 12.03 -27.70
C LEU A 54 0.30 13.49 -28.14
N ALA A 55 0.63 14.47 -27.30
CA ALA A 55 0.47 15.88 -27.65
C ALA A 55 1.40 16.34 -28.79
N ILE A 56 2.57 15.71 -28.96
CA ILE A 56 3.53 16.02 -30.02
C ILE A 56 3.10 15.38 -31.34
N PHE A 57 2.75 14.09 -31.30
CA PHE A 57 2.55 13.29 -32.51
C PHE A 57 1.11 13.26 -33.02
N LEU A 58 0.11 13.50 -32.16
CA LEU A 58 -1.28 13.41 -32.58
C LEU A 58 -1.69 14.67 -33.40
N PRO A 59 -2.35 14.50 -34.56
CA PRO A 59 -2.82 15.62 -35.35
C PRO A 59 -3.82 16.47 -34.56
N ASN A 60 -3.58 17.77 -34.54
CA ASN A 60 -4.43 18.72 -33.83
C ASN A 60 -5.20 19.57 -34.85
N SER A 61 -6.42 19.13 -35.14
CA SER A 61 -7.31 19.78 -36.12
C SER A 61 -8.31 20.75 -35.48
N THR A 62 -8.30 20.90 -34.16
CA THR A 62 -9.31 21.66 -33.42
C THR A 62 -8.93 23.12 -33.17
N GLY A 63 -7.76 23.57 -33.63
CA GLY A 63 -7.25 24.93 -33.38
C GLY A 63 -6.82 25.17 -31.93
N VAL A 64 -6.93 24.17 -31.06
CA VAL A 64 -6.51 24.22 -29.66
C VAL A 64 -4.99 24.18 -29.60
N GLY A 65 -4.35 24.93 -28.71
CA GLY A 65 -2.89 24.86 -28.55
C GLY A 65 -2.42 23.47 -28.09
N ARG A 66 -1.31 22.96 -28.64
CA ARG A 66 -0.69 21.67 -28.24
C ARG A 66 -0.42 21.58 -26.73
N PHE A 67 -0.07 22.70 -26.11
CA PHE A 67 0.13 22.77 -24.67
C PHE A 67 -1.14 22.43 -23.89
N LEU A 68 -2.30 22.95 -24.29
CA LEU A 68 -3.55 22.65 -23.59
C LEU A 68 -3.94 21.18 -23.76
N VAL A 69 -3.75 20.62 -24.96
CA VAL A 69 -3.93 19.19 -25.21
C VAL A 69 -3.03 18.35 -24.31
N PHE A 70 -1.75 18.72 -24.20
CA PHE A 70 -0.81 18.07 -23.29
C PHE A 70 -1.30 18.11 -21.84
N VAL A 71 -1.69 19.28 -21.33
CA VAL A 71 -2.13 19.43 -19.93
C VAL A 71 -3.35 18.55 -19.64
N VAL A 72 -4.35 18.55 -20.52
CA VAL A 72 -5.56 17.73 -20.34
C VAL A 72 -5.22 16.24 -20.36
N LEU A 73 -4.42 15.79 -21.32
CA LEU A 73 -3.98 14.40 -21.41
C LEU A 73 -3.12 14.01 -20.20
N ALA A 74 -2.21 14.87 -19.77
CA ALA A 74 -1.34 14.63 -18.62
C ALA A 74 -2.18 14.48 -17.36
N LEU A 75 -3.13 15.36 -17.09
CA LEU A 75 -4.01 15.23 -15.92
C LEU A 75 -4.80 13.92 -15.94
N GLY A 76 -5.41 13.57 -17.07
CA GLY A 76 -6.16 12.31 -17.21
C GLY A 76 -5.29 11.07 -17.03
N LEU A 77 -4.13 11.02 -17.68
CA LEU A 77 -3.21 9.89 -17.61
C LEU A 77 -2.47 9.81 -16.27
N CYS A 78 -2.20 10.93 -15.61
CA CYS A 78 -1.67 10.95 -14.25
C CYS A 78 -2.64 10.32 -13.26
N LEU A 79 -3.92 10.69 -13.32
CA LEU A 79 -4.94 10.09 -12.45
C LEU A 79 -5.07 8.59 -12.70
N LEU A 80 -5.13 8.19 -13.97
CA LEU A 80 -5.21 6.77 -14.34
C LEU A 80 -3.94 6.01 -13.90
N GLY A 81 -2.77 6.58 -14.14
CA GLY A 81 -1.48 6.01 -13.75
C GLY A 81 -1.32 5.91 -12.23
N ALA A 82 -1.79 6.89 -11.47
CA ALA A 82 -1.80 6.87 -10.01
C ALA A 82 -2.69 5.75 -9.47
N VAL A 83 -3.90 5.58 -10.03
CA VAL A 83 -4.83 4.52 -9.63
C VAL A 83 -4.25 3.14 -9.95
N ILE A 84 -3.72 2.95 -11.16
CA ILE A 84 -3.10 1.67 -11.56
C ILE A 84 -1.86 1.38 -10.71
N GLY A 85 -0.98 2.36 -10.52
CA GLY A 85 0.22 2.24 -9.69
C GLY A 85 -0.12 1.89 -8.24
N GLY A 86 -1.12 2.55 -7.67
CA GLY A 86 -1.64 2.23 -6.33
C GLY A 86 -2.23 0.83 -6.25
N ALA A 87 -3.04 0.42 -7.22
CA ALA A 87 -3.62 -0.92 -7.27
C ALA A 87 -2.56 -2.02 -7.35
N LEU A 88 -1.53 -1.84 -8.19
CA LEU A 88 -0.40 -2.75 -8.30
C LEU A 88 0.37 -2.85 -6.97
N ALA A 89 0.62 -1.71 -6.33
CA ALA A 89 1.35 -1.68 -5.07
C ALA A 89 0.57 -2.43 -3.97
N THR A 90 -0.75 -2.24 -3.87
CA THR A 90 -1.60 -2.98 -2.93
C THR A 90 -1.64 -4.47 -3.23
N GLY A 91 -1.68 -4.85 -4.52
CA GLY A 91 -1.62 -6.26 -4.94
C GLY A 91 -0.32 -6.95 -4.54
N LEU A 92 0.82 -6.28 -4.76
CA LEU A 92 2.15 -6.79 -4.41
C LEU A 92 2.34 -6.89 -2.89
N ASP A 93 1.85 -5.90 -2.14
CA ASP A 93 1.88 -5.93 -0.68
C ASP A 93 1.12 -7.16 -0.13
N ARG A 94 -0.09 -7.40 -0.66
CA ARG A 94 -0.93 -8.55 -0.30
C ARG A 94 -0.30 -9.90 -0.66
N ALA A 95 0.32 -10.02 -1.84
CA ALA A 95 1.00 -11.25 -2.26
C ALA A 95 2.23 -11.57 -1.39
N SER A 96 2.92 -10.55 -0.89
CA SER A 96 4.09 -10.72 -0.01
C SER A 96 3.73 -11.31 1.35
N THR A 97 2.53 -11.06 1.85
CA THR A 97 2.02 -11.62 3.11
C THR A 97 1.60 -13.08 2.93
N ALA A 98 0.90 -13.41 1.85
CA ALA A 98 0.44 -14.79 1.57
C ALA A 98 1.61 -15.79 1.37
N SER A 99 2.73 -15.36 0.80
CA SER A 99 3.89 -16.23 0.57
C SER A 99 4.62 -16.62 1.87
N LYS A 100 4.43 -15.89 2.97
CA LYS A 100 5.06 -16.20 4.26
C LYS A 100 4.26 -17.19 5.10
N GLU A 101 2.97 -17.38 4.82
CA GLU A 101 2.11 -18.31 5.57
C GLU A 101 2.29 -19.77 5.14
N ASN A 102 2.78 -20.00 3.92
CA ASN A 102 3.06 -21.34 3.36
C ASN A 102 4.50 -21.84 3.57
N ARG A 103 5.29 -21.22 4.45
CA ARG A 103 6.70 -21.59 4.70
C ARG A 103 6.99 -21.67 6.18
#